data_AF-A0A158QLR1-F1
#
_entry.id   AF-A0A158QLR1-F1
#
_cell.length_a   1.000
_cell.length_b   1.000
_cell.length_c   1.000
_cell.angle_alpha   90.00
_cell.angle_beta   90.00
_cell.angle_gamma   90.00
#
_symmetry.space_group_name_H-M   'P 1'
#
loop_
_entity.id
_entity.type
_entity.pdbx_description
1 polymer ?
#
loop_
_entity_poly.entity_id
_entity_poly.type
_entity_poly.pdbx_seq_one_letter_code
_entity_poly.pdbx_strand_id
1 'polypeptide(L)'
;MEDEDTSLYAPYLKMLPKNFTTPSYSGQTIDPSHLPLSVREYWCTQQRDLEESWRRINEVFPNISHEKFLWAWHVVNTRCIYVENKPHASVDNSLGDTLAVVPFVDMLNHDPSAQVTTSPSSYSFCLDSILFVCMFQCLATFERYSKKYVVRASHYIQDGQQVTVCYGPHDNARLWLDFVHRFSKKTRPNRFISA
;
A
#
# COMPACT_ATOMS: atom_id res chain seq x y z
N MET A 1 -6.60 13.21 19.07
CA MET A 1 -5.60 12.71 18.11
C MET A 1 -4.28 12.57 18.83
N GLU A 2 -3.40 11.69 18.34
CA GLU A 2 -2.04 11.63 18.83
C GLU A 2 -1.30 12.94 18.53
N ASP A 3 -0.58 13.43 19.53
CA ASP A 3 0.20 14.66 19.48
C ASP A 3 1.56 14.37 18.81
N GLU A 4 1.96 15.20 17.84
CA GLU A 4 3.15 14.94 17.00
C GLU A 4 4.48 15.14 17.73
N ASP A 5 4.46 15.65 18.97
CA ASP A 5 5.65 15.86 19.79
C ASP A 5 5.75 14.89 20.97
N THR A 6 4.62 14.41 21.48
CA THR A 6 4.54 13.53 22.66
C THR A 6 4.08 12.10 22.36
N SER A 7 3.60 11.81 21.14
CA SER A 7 3.28 10.44 20.72
C SER A 7 4.52 9.55 20.71
N LEU A 8 4.34 8.28 21.06
CA LEU A 8 5.33 7.22 20.84
C LEU A 8 5.78 7.15 19.38
N TYR A 9 4.89 7.49 18.44
CA TYR A 9 5.14 7.50 17.00
C TYR A 9 5.59 8.86 16.46
N ALA A 10 5.82 9.87 17.30
CA ALA A 10 6.26 11.20 16.88
C ALA A 10 7.45 11.18 15.89
N PRO A 11 8.52 10.38 16.11
CA PRO A 11 9.62 10.29 15.14
C PRO A 11 9.16 9.75 13.78
N TYR A 12 8.29 8.76 13.77
CA TYR A 12 7.76 8.15 12.56
C TYR A 12 6.83 9.10 11.79
N LEU A 13 5.91 9.77 12.49
CA LEU A 13 5.01 10.76 11.90
C LEU A 13 5.76 11.93 11.25
N LYS A 14 6.92 12.30 11.81
CA LYS A 14 7.82 13.32 11.24
C LYS A 14 8.46 12.87 9.93
N MET A 15 8.69 11.57 9.73
CA MET A 15 9.28 10.98 8.52
C MET A 15 8.28 10.76 7.38
N LEU A 16 6.98 10.70 7.67
CA LEU A 16 5.94 10.50 6.66
C LEU A 16 5.90 11.65 5.63
N PRO A 17 5.51 11.36 4.36
CA PRO A 17 5.29 12.39 3.36
C PRO A 17 4.30 13.44 3.86
N LYS A 18 4.62 14.70 3.63
CA LYS A 18 3.70 15.80 3.97
C LYS A 18 2.59 15.98 2.93
N ASN A 19 2.88 15.62 1.68
CA ASN A 19 1.96 15.73 0.56
C ASN A 19 2.04 14.48 -0.34
N PHE A 20 0.99 14.25 -1.12
CA PHE A 20 0.92 13.22 -2.15
C PHE A 20 0.68 13.86 -3.52
N THR A 21 0.91 13.12 -4.61
CA THR A 21 0.64 13.60 -5.97
C THR A 21 -0.43 12.79 -6.69
N THR A 22 -1.25 12.04 -5.95
CA THR A 22 -2.40 11.33 -6.52
C THR A 22 -3.43 12.35 -7.04
N PRO A 23 -4.25 12.00 -8.03
CA PRO A 23 -5.30 12.89 -8.51
C PRO A 23 -6.26 13.32 -7.39
N SER A 24 -6.63 12.39 -6.51
CA SER A 24 -7.51 12.62 -5.35
C SER A 24 -6.92 13.58 -4.33
N TYR A 25 -5.59 13.55 -4.10
CA TYR A 25 -4.93 14.49 -3.20
C TYR A 25 -4.73 15.88 -3.82
N SER A 26 -4.43 15.92 -5.12
CA SER A 26 -4.19 17.18 -5.85
C SER A 26 -5.47 17.91 -6.27
N GLY A 27 -6.65 17.34 -5.98
CA GLY A 27 -7.94 17.93 -6.35
C GLY A 27 -8.18 17.97 -7.86
N GLN A 28 -7.51 17.09 -8.63
CA GLN A 28 -7.68 17.04 -10.07
C GLN A 28 -9.06 16.47 -10.42
N THR A 29 -9.85 17.24 -11.16
CA THR A 29 -11.08 16.75 -11.76
C THR A 29 -10.76 15.97 -13.02
N ILE A 30 -10.93 14.65 -12.96
CA ILE A 30 -10.79 13.76 -14.12
C ILE A 30 -12.20 13.43 -14.61
N ASP A 31 -12.47 13.70 -15.88
CA ASP A 31 -13.68 13.20 -16.54
C ASP A 31 -13.61 11.67 -16.67
N PRO A 32 -14.49 10.91 -16.01
CA PRO A 32 -14.49 9.45 -16.07
C PRO A 32 -14.62 8.93 -17.51
N SER A 33 -15.23 9.69 -18.42
CA SER A 33 -15.40 9.33 -19.84
C SER A 33 -14.05 9.11 -20.56
N HIS A 34 -12.99 9.79 -20.12
CA HIS A 34 -11.64 9.71 -20.69
C HIS A 34 -10.82 8.54 -20.11
N LEU A 35 -11.30 7.88 -19.06
CA LEU A 35 -10.63 6.73 -18.45
C LEU A 35 -11.05 5.42 -19.13
N PRO A 36 -10.14 4.44 -19.27
CA PRO A 36 -10.50 3.06 -19.62
C PRO A 36 -11.52 2.50 -18.63
N LEU A 37 -12.40 1.59 -19.06
CA LEU A 37 -13.53 1.11 -18.26
C LEU A 37 -13.13 0.59 -16.87
N SER A 38 -12.09 -0.24 -16.78
CA SER A 38 -11.60 -0.77 -15.49
C SER A 38 -11.09 0.33 -14.55
N VAL A 39 -10.44 1.35 -15.09
CA VAL A 39 -9.90 2.50 -14.34
C VAL A 39 -11.01 3.44 -13.91
N ARG A 40 -12.03 3.60 -14.77
CA ARG A 40 -13.22 4.42 -14.53
C ARG A 40 -14.02 3.91 -13.34
N GLU A 41 -14.34 2.63 -13.32
CA GLU A 41 -15.10 2.01 -12.22
C GLU A 41 -14.37 2.16 -10.89
N TYR A 42 -13.05 1.93 -10.91
CA TYR A 42 -12.20 2.10 -9.74
C TYR A 42 -12.17 3.56 -9.27
N TRP A 43 -11.92 4.51 -10.18
CA TRP A 43 -11.91 5.95 -9.88
C TRP A 43 -13.23 6.40 -9.24
N CYS A 44 -14.37 6.08 -9.87
CA CYS A 44 -15.68 6.45 -9.36
C CYS A 44 -15.98 5.84 -7.99
N THR A 45 -15.54 4.61 -7.74
CA THR A 45 -15.69 3.95 -6.44
C THR A 45 -14.81 4.62 -5.38
N GLN A 46 -13.54 4.89 -5.70
CA GLN A 46 -12.62 5.57 -4.79
C GLN A 46 -13.15 6.97 -4.38
N GLN A 47 -13.66 7.77 -5.33
CA GLN A 47 -14.22 9.08 -5.01
C GLN A 47 -15.42 8.97 -4.07
N ARG A 48 -16.35 8.05 -4.36
CA ARG A 48 -17.54 7.83 -3.52
C ARG A 48 -17.17 7.38 -2.11
N ASP A 49 -16.27 6.42 -1.99
CA ASP A 49 -15.85 5.87 -0.70
C ASP A 49 -15.10 6.90 0.14
N LEU A 50 -14.30 7.75 -0.51
CA LEU A 50 -13.59 8.86 0.14
C LEU A 50 -14.57 9.92 0.66
N GLU A 51 -15.54 10.34 -0.16
CA GLU A 51 -16.60 11.28 0.24
C GLU A 51 -17.43 10.74 1.40
N GLU A 52 -17.83 9.47 1.34
CA GLU A 52 -18.59 8.84 2.41
C GLU A 52 -17.78 8.73 3.71
N SER A 53 -16.51 8.34 3.60
CA SER A 53 -15.59 8.26 4.74
C SER A 53 -15.40 9.63 5.38
N TRP A 54 -15.21 10.68 4.58
CA TRP A 54 -15.11 12.04 5.08
C TRP A 54 -16.36 12.47 5.82
N ARG A 55 -17.55 12.23 5.24
CA ARG A 55 -18.84 12.56 5.86
C ARG A 55 -18.94 11.94 7.25
N ARG A 56 -18.67 10.64 7.37
CA ARG A 56 -18.74 9.90 8.66
C ARG A 56 -17.72 10.42 9.67
N ILE A 57 -16.48 10.69 9.25
CA ILE A 57 -15.43 11.21 10.14
C ILE A 57 -15.76 12.62 10.61
N ASN A 58 -16.26 13.49 9.73
CA ASN A 58 -16.62 14.86 10.07
C ASN A 58 -17.83 14.93 11.02
N GLU A 59 -18.77 13.97 10.92
CA GLU A 59 -19.89 13.84 11.86
C GLU A 59 -19.42 13.49 13.29
N VAL A 60 -18.45 12.59 13.43
CA VAL A 60 -17.95 12.13 14.74
C VAL A 60 -16.86 13.06 15.31
N PHE A 61 -16.05 13.66 14.44
CA PHE A 61 -14.90 14.47 14.80
C PHE A 61 -14.89 15.80 14.02
N PRO A 62 -15.81 16.73 14.34
CA PRO A 62 -15.99 17.98 13.57
C PRO A 62 -14.80 18.94 13.63
N ASN A 63 -13.86 18.72 14.54
CA ASN A 63 -12.66 19.54 14.67
C ASN A 63 -11.52 19.11 13.72
N ILE A 64 -11.67 18.01 12.99
CA ILE A 64 -10.69 17.55 12.00
C ILE A 64 -10.89 18.32 10.71
N SER A 65 -9.82 18.84 10.11
CA SER A 65 -9.90 19.42 8.76
C SER A 65 -9.96 18.35 7.69
N HIS A 66 -10.62 18.64 6.56
CA HIS A 66 -10.63 17.76 5.40
C HIS A 66 -9.21 17.41 4.93
N GLU A 67 -8.28 18.38 4.98
CA GLU A 67 -6.88 18.17 4.63
C GLU A 67 -6.19 17.12 5.51
N LYS A 68 -6.39 17.17 6.83
CA LYS A 68 -5.79 16.20 7.76
C LYS A 68 -6.37 14.81 7.55
N PHE A 69 -7.68 14.71 7.32
CA PHE A 69 -8.34 13.47 6.94
C PHE A 69 -7.76 12.91 5.64
N LEU A 70 -7.69 13.74 4.59
CA LEU A 70 -7.23 13.33 3.27
C LEU A 70 -5.77 12.86 3.32
N TRP A 71 -4.91 13.55 4.07
CA TRP A 71 -3.54 13.12 4.34
C TRP A 71 -3.50 11.75 5.02
N ALA A 72 -4.26 11.56 6.10
CA ALA A 72 -4.29 10.30 6.83
C ALA A 72 -4.81 9.13 5.97
N TRP A 73 -5.85 9.37 5.18
CA TRP A 73 -6.38 8.39 4.22
C TRP A 73 -5.31 7.98 3.21
N HIS A 74 -4.53 8.92 2.67
CA HIS A 74 -3.44 8.61 1.73
C HIS A 74 -2.28 7.87 2.41
N VAL A 75 -1.91 8.24 3.63
CA VAL A 75 -0.91 7.48 4.41
C VAL A 75 -1.34 6.02 4.53
N VAL A 76 -2.57 5.74 4.96
CA VAL A 76 -3.06 4.37 5.11
C VAL A 76 -3.06 3.64 3.76
N ASN A 77 -3.66 4.21 2.71
CA ASN A 77 -3.77 3.53 1.42
C ASN A 77 -2.42 3.25 0.74
N THR A 78 -1.42 4.11 0.95
CA THR A 78 -0.10 3.98 0.31
C THR A 78 0.95 3.23 1.14
N ARG A 79 0.70 2.96 2.42
CA ARG A 79 1.72 2.43 3.34
C ARG A 79 1.25 1.26 4.18
N CYS A 80 -0.04 0.95 4.18
CA CYS A 80 -0.52 -0.22 4.89
C CYS A 80 -0.07 -1.51 4.19
N ILE A 81 0.13 -2.53 5.02
CA ILE A 81 0.33 -3.90 4.60
C ILE A 81 -0.81 -4.76 5.15
N TYR A 82 -1.09 -5.86 4.46
CA TYR A 82 -2.08 -6.80 4.93
C TYR A 82 -1.53 -7.66 6.08
N VAL A 83 -2.16 -7.57 7.25
CA VAL A 83 -1.78 -8.31 8.45
C VAL A 83 -3.01 -8.58 9.28
N GLU A 84 -3.27 -9.87 9.56
CA GLU A 84 -4.27 -10.27 10.54
C GLU A 84 -3.94 -9.71 11.92
N ASN A 85 -4.70 -8.71 12.34
CA ASN A 85 -4.61 -8.13 13.67
C ASN A 85 -5.45 -8.94 14.66
N LYS A 86 -5.04 -8.93 15.93
CA LYS A 86 -5.89 -9.46 16.99
C LYS A 86 -7.09 -8.53 17.18
N PRO A 87 -8.29 -9.06 17.41
CA PRO A 87 -9.45 -8.23 17.70
C PRO A 87 -9.17 -7.29 18.89
N HIS A 88 -9.58 -6.03 18.76
CA HIS A 88 -9.45 -5.01 19.79
C HIS A 88 -10.84 -4.59 20.26
N ALA A 89 -11.08 -4.58 21.58
CA ALA A 89 -12.42 -4.35 22.14
C ALA A 89 -13.08 -3.02 21.73
N SER A 90 -12.27 -2.02 21.34
CA SER A 90 -12.73 -0.69 20.91
C SER A 90 -12.88 -0.54 19.39
N VAL A 91 -12.58 -1.57 18.60
CA VAL A 91 -12.64 -1.53 17.12
C VAL A 91 -13.58 -2.62 16.66
N ASP A 92 -14.53 -2.27 15.78
CA ASP A 92 -15.35 -3.29 15.12
C ASP A 92 -14.49 -4.07 14.13
N ASN A 93 -14.13 -5.29 14.51
CA ASN A 93 -13.34 -6.21 13.69
C ASN A 93 -14.23 -7.24 12.96
N SER A 94 -15.56 -7.05 12.91
CA SER A 94 -16.51 -8.03 12.33
C SER A 94 -16.28 -8.30 10.84
N LEU A 95 -15.72 -7.33 10.12
CA LEU A 95 -15.35 -7.45 8.70
C LEU A 95 -13.89 -7.87 8.48
N GLY A 96 -13.18 -8.22 9.56
CA GLY A 96 -11.74 -8.46 9.58
C GLY A 96 -10.95 -7.18 9.83
N ASP A 97 -9.89 -7.29 10.64
CA ASP A 97 -8.89 -6.23 10.81
C ASP A 97 -7.57 -6.74 10.28
N THR A 98 -7.25 -6.22 9.10
CA THR A 98 -6.25 -6.81 8.25
C THR A 98 -5.25 -5.81 7.74
N LEU A 99 -5.22 -4.59 8.27
CA LEU A 99 -4.30 -3.54 7.82
C LEU A 99 -3.40 -3.08 8.96
N ALA A 100 -2.12 -2.95 8.67
CA ALA A 100 -1.16 -2.34 9.58
C ALA A 100 -0.24 -1.41 8.79
N VAL A 101 0.06 -0.24 9.36
CA VAL A 101 1.16 0.60 8.88
C VAL A 101 2.36 0.29 9.77
N VAL A 102 3.44 -0.21 9.17
CA VAL A 102 4.61 -0.70 9.91
C VAL A 102 5.80 0.22 9.64
N PRO A 103 6.21 1.04 10.64
CA PRO A 103 7.36 1.91 10.50
C PRO A 103 8.60 1.15 10.01
N PHE A 104 9.40 1.81 9.16
CA PHE A 104 10.55 1.26 8.42
C PHE A 104 10.19 0.32 7.26
N VAL A 105 9.26 -0.61 7.46
CA VAL A 105 8.83 -1.51 6.38
C VAL A 105 8.13 -0.73 5.27
N ASP A 106 7.31 0.24 5.65
CA ASP A 106 6.58 1.14 4.74
C ASP A 106 7.47 2.14 3.97
N MET A 107 8.77 2.17 4.27
CA MET A 107 9.75 2.99 3.55
C MET A 107 10.39 2.26 2.37
N LEU A 108 10.19 0.95 2.26
CA LEU A 108 10.72 0.14 1.17
C LEU A 108 9.91 0.35 -0.10
N ASN A 109 10.57 0.71 -1.19
CA ASN A 109 9.90 0.97 -2.47
C ASN A 109 9.54 -0.32 -3.21
N HIS A 110 8.56 -0.21 -4.12
CA HIS A 110 8.15 -1.30 -5.00
C HIS A 110 9.20 -1.55 -6.10
N ASP A 111 9.54 -2.82 -6.32
CA ASP A 111 10.16 -3.29 -7.55
C ASP A 111 9.30 -4.35 -8.26
N PRO A 112 8.78 -4.08 -9.47
CA PRO A 112 7.97 -5.02 -10.24
C PRO A 112 8.80 -6.12 -10.91
N SER A 113 10.14 -6.08 -10.87
CA SER A 113 11.00 -7.12 -11.46
C SER A 113 10.88 -8.47 -10.75
N ALA A 114 10.15 -8.52 -9.65
CA ALA A 114 9.72 -9.72 -8.98
C ALA A 114 8.78 -10.55 -9.86
N GLN A 115 9.36 -11.27 -10.83
CA GLN A 115 8.60 -12.18 -11.65
C GLN A 115 8.20 -13.39 -10.81
N VAL A 116 6.90 -13.63 -10.78
CA VAL A 116 6.33 -14.97 -10.61
C VAL A 116 6.86 -15.81 -11.77
N THR A 117 7.93 -16.56 -11.54
CA THR A 117 8.37 -17.59 -12.49
C THR A 117 8.02 -18.93 -11.87
N THR A 118 7.15 -19.68 -12.53
CA THR A 118 6.93 -21.09 -12.21
C THR A 118 8.18 -21.87 -12.66
N SER A 119 9.25 -21.83 -11.85
CA SER A 119 10.45 -22.63 -12.07
C SER A 119 10.42 -23.84 -11.13
N PRO A 120 10.45 -25.09 -11.63
CA PRO A 120 10.40 -26.29 -10.81
C PRO A 120 11.73 -26.60 -10.07
N SER A 121 12.70 -25.69 -10.06
CA SER A 121 14.08 -26.02 -9.66
C SER A 121 14.84 -24.87 -9.00
N SER A 122 14.35 -24.29 -7.89
CA SER A 122 15.18 -23.47 -6.98
C SER A 122 14.55 -23.36 -5.58
N TYR A 123 15.40 -23.36 -4.55
CA TYR A 123 15.08 -23.53 -3.12
C TYR A 123 14.02 -22.56 -2.54
N SER A 124 13.21 -23.13 -1.64
CA SER A 124 11.87 -22.70 -1.22
C SER A 124 11.79 -21.83 0.04
N PHE A 125 10.75 -20.98 0.12
CA PHE A 125 10.00 -20.73 1.37
C PHE A 125 8.49 -20.69 1.07
N CYS A 126 7.76 -21.62 1.67
CA CYS A 126 6.30 -21.78 1.54
C CYS A 126 5.57 -21.13 2.72
N LEU A 127 4.46 -20.44 2.44
CA LEU A 127 3.30 -20.39 3.33
C LEU A 127 2.11 -20.86 2.49
N ASP A 128 1.70 -22.10 2.78
CA ASP A 128 0.47 -22.79 2.37
C ASP A 128 0.07 -22.81 0.87
N SER A 129 0.38 -23.95 0.25
CA SER A 129 -0.35 -24.52 -0.90
C SER A 129 -0.41 -23.70 -2.20
N ILE A 130 0.74 -23.38 -2.78
CA ILE A 130 1.10 -23.42 -4.23
C ILE A 130 2.53 -22.86 -4.33
N LEU A 131 3.41 -23.59 -5.04
CA LEU A 131 4.83 -23.27 -5.16
C LEU A 131 5.03 -22.07 -6.13
N PHE A 132 5.11 -20.85 -5.61
CA PHE A 132 5.48 -19.66 -6.39
C PHE A 132 6.91 -19.22 -6.07
N VAL A 133 7.83 -19.41 -7.01
CA VAL A 133 9.17 -18.83 -6.93
C VAL A 133 9.09 -17.40 -7.48
N CYS A 134 8.88 -16.44 -6.59
CA CYS A 134 9.05 -15.04 -6.91
C CYS A 134 10.48 -14.62 -6.61
N MET A 135 11.20 -14.12 -7.63
CA MET A 135 12.50 -13.49 -7.44
C MET A 135 12.34 -12.06 -6.91
N PHE A 136 11.78 -11.91 -5.70
CA PHE A 136 11.76 -10.63 -4.98
C PHE A 136 13.18 -10.24 -4.57
N GLN A 137 13.57 -8.95 -4.50
CA GLN A 137 14.85 -8.55 -3.87
C GLN A 137 14.80 -8.80 -2.35
N CYS A 138 13.68 -8.42 -1.72
CA CYS A 138 13.36 -8.72 -0.33
C CYS A 138 11.94 -9.28 -0.17
N LEU A 139 11.76 -10.16 0.82
CA LEU A 139 10.47 -10.67 1.27
C LEU A 139 10.14 -10.08 2.65
N ALA A 140 8.99 -9.41 2.76
CA ALA A 140 8.45 -8.93 4.03
C ALA A 140 7.46 -9.94 4.61
N THR A 141 7.66 -10.41 5.84
CA THR A 141 6.77 -11.35 6.53
C THR A 141 6.57 -10.99 8.00
N PHE A 142 5.50 -11.49 8.61
CA PHE A 142 5.30 -11.42 10.06
C PHE A 142 5.76 -12.73 10.73
N GLU A 143 6.78 -12.65 11.58
CA GLU A 143 7.32 -13.78 12.31
C GLU A 143 6.53 -14.00 13.61
N ARG A 144 5.68 -15.04 13.63
CA ARG A 144 4.73 -15.29 14.74
C ARG A 144 5.39 -15.50 16.11
N TYR A 145 6.57 -16.14 16.15
CA TYR A 145 7.28 -16.42 17.41
C TYR A 145 7.86 -15.17 18.05
N SER A 146 8.56 -14.33 17.28
CA SER A 146 9.16 -13.10 17.77
C SER A 146 8.18 -11.93 17.83
N LYS A 147 7.00 -12.08 17.18
CA LYS A 147 5.97 -11.05 16.99
C LYS A 147 6.52 -9.79 16.30
N LYS A 148 7.36 -10.00 15.28
CA LYS A 148 8.02 -8.93 14.53
C LYS A 148 7.78 -9.04 13.05
N TYR A 149 7.70 -7.90 12.37
CA TYR A 149 7.86 -7.86 10.93
C TYR A 149 9.33 -7.99 10.58
N VAL A 150 9.61 -8.86 9.61
CA VAL A 150 10.96 -9.15 9.15
C VAL A 150 10.99 -8.95 7.65
N VAL A 151 11.98 -8.19 7.19
CA VAL A 151 12.32 -8.05 5.78
C VAL A 151 13.59 -8.83 5.54
N ARG A 152 13.52 -9.87 4.70
CA ARG A 152 14.65 -10.75 4.38
C ARG A 152 15.06 -10.55 2.95
N ALA A 153 16.32 -10.19 2.73
CA ALA A 153 16.89 -10.21 1.38
C ALA A 153 16.94 -11.66 0.88
N SER A 154 16.50 -11.87 -0.35
CA SER A 154 16.54 -13.18 -1.02
C SER A 154 17.88 -13.44 -1.71
N HIS A 155 18.62 -12.37 -2.02
CA HIS A 155 19.91 -12.38 -2.68
C HIS A 155 20.80 -11.27 -2.11
N TYR A 156 22.09 -11.32 -2.43
CA TYR A 156 23.04 -10.28 -2.03
C TYR A 156 22.66 -8.91 -2.66
N ILE A 157 22.58 -7.88 -1.82
CA ILE A 157 22.36 -6.50 -2.23
C ILE A 157 23.69 -5.76 -2.04
N GLN A 158 24.17 -5.08 -3.08
CA GLN A 158 25.45 -4.37 -3.01
C GLN A 158 25.34 -3.13 -2.13
N ASP A 159 26.44 -2.72 -1.51
CA ASP A 159 26.49 -1.46 -0.77
C ASP A 159 26.09 -0.28 -1.67
N GLY A 160 25.31 0.64 -1.12
CA GLY A 160 24.73 1.77 -1.84
C GLY A 160 23.54 1.43 -2.77
N GLN A 161 23.15 0.16 -2.92
CA GLN A 161 21.91 -0.18 -3.64
C GLN A 161 20.68 -0.01 -2.76
N GLN A 162 19.60 0.48 -3.38
CA GLN A 162 18.30 0.56 -2.74
C GLN A 162 17.74 -0.84 -2.48
N VAL A 163 17.15 -1.00 -1.29
CA VAL A 163 16.38 -2.19 -0.91
C VAL A 163 14.91 -1.99 -1.29
N THR A 164 14.33 -2.94 -2.02
CA THR A 164 12.98 -2.93 -2.56
C THR A 164 12.22 -4.21 -2.22
N VAL A 165 10.90 -4.13 -2.26
CA VAL A 165 9.98 -5.25 -2.05
C VAL A 165 8.93 -5.28 -3.17
N CYS A 166 8.19 -6.38 -3.29
CA CYS A 166 6.99 -6.37 -4.13
C CYS A 166 5.76 -6.04 -3.29
N TYR A 167 4.97 -5.06 -3.73
CA TYR A 167 3.72 -4.69 -3.06
C TYR A 167 2.56 -5.64 -3.41
N GLY A 168 2.80 -6.62 -4.29
CA GLY A 168 1.79 -7.55 -4.81
C GLY A 168 1.48 -7.31 -6.29
N PRO A 169 0.59 -8.14 -6.87
CA PRO A 169 0.17 -8.02 -8.26
C PRO A 169 -0.76 -6.81 -8.41
N HIS A 170 -0.19 -5.65 -8.75
CA HIS A 170 -0.94 -4.45 -9.09
C HIS A 170 -0.78 -4.14 -10.57
N ASP A 171 -1.88 -3.75 -11.23
CA ASP A 171 -1.77 -3.16 -12.55
C ASP A 171 -1.33 -1.68 -12.46
N ASN A 172 -0.80 -1.14 -13.56
CA ASN A 172 -0.27 0.23 -13.58
C ASN A 172 -1.35 1.29 -13.30
N ALA A 173 -2.64 0.98 -13.54
CA ALA A 173 -3.72 1.92 -13.31
C ALA A 173 -4.04 2.04 -11.81
N ARG A 174 -4.05 0.90 -11.10
CA ARG A 174 -4.14 0.84 -9.65
C ARG A 174 -2.94 1.50 -8.99
N LEU A 175 -1.73 1.24 -9.50
CA LEU A 175 -0.53 1.90 -9.01
C LEU A 175 -0.56 3.42 -9.23
N TRP A 176 -1.23 3.96 -10.26
CA TRP A 176 -1.32 5.41 -10.49
C TRP A 176 -2.37 6.10 -9.61
N LEU A 177 -3.49 5.43 -9.34
CA LEU A 177 -4.57 5.97 -8.51
C LEU A 177 -4.27 5.86 -7.01
N ASP A 178 -3.62 4.76 -6.61
CA ASP A 178 -3.33 4.51 -5.19
C ASP A 178 -1.94 5.01 -4.81
N PHE A 179 -0.92 4.70 -5.62
CA PHE A 179 0.47 4.98 -5.28
C PHE A 179 0.99 6.17 -6.10
N VAL A 180 1.76 7.03 -5.46
CA VAL A 180 2.40 8.19 -6.09
C VAL A 180 3.58 7.72 -6.97
N HIS A 181 3.35 6.83 -7.93
CA HIS A 181 4.38 6.40 -8.88
C HIS A 181 4.20 7.14 -10.20
N ARG A 182 5.16 8.03 -10.50
CA ARG A 182 5.29 8.57 -11.87
C ARG A 182 5.54 7.38 -12.81
N PHE A 183 4.75 7.30 -13.88
CA PHE A 183 4.93 6.36 -14.99
C PHE A 183 6.41 6.12 -15.31
N SER A 184 6.94 4.97 -14.91
CA SER A 184 8.17 4.46 -15.49
C SER A 184 7.78 3.73 -16.77
N LYS A 185 8.10 4.30 -17.94
CA LYS A 185 7.93 3.67 -19.27
C LYS A 185 8.68 2.34 -19.44
N LYS A 186 9.29 1.78 -18.38
CA LYS A 186 10.11 0.57 -18.42
C LYS A 186 9.39 -0.71 -17.96
N THR A 187 8.20 -0.65 -17.37
CA THR A 187 7.39 -1.87 -17.20
C THR A 187 6.63 -2.14 -18.50
N ARG A 188 6.94 -3.26 -19.16
CA ARG A 188 6.26 -3.65 -20.41
C ARG A 188 4.75 -3.76 -20.19
N PRO A 189 3.93 -3.37 -21.18
CA PRO A 189 2.47 -3.34 -21.09
C PRO A 189 1.96 -4.78 -21.09
N ASN A 190 1.88 -5.41 -19.93
CA ASN A 190 1.22 -6.71 -19.85
C ASN A 190 -0.29 -6.51 -19.91
N ARG A 191 -0.76 -6.56 -21.17
CA ARG A 191 -2.03 -7.11 -21.63
C ARG A 191 -3.30 -6.51 -21.04
N PHE A 192 -3.83 -5.51 -21.75
CA PHE A 192 -5.27 -5.48 -22.01
C PHE A 192 -5.61 -6.74 -22.81
N ILE A 193 -6.15 -7.77 -22.16
CA ILE A 193 -6.95 -8.76 -22.89
C ILE A 193 -8.39 -8.31 -22.72
N SER A 194 -8.92 -7.69 -23.77
CA SER A 194 -10.35 -7.67 -24.02
C SER A 194 -10.81 -9.10 -24.31
N ALA A 195 -11.84 -9.56 -23.61
CA ALA A 195 -12.82 -10.45 -24.19
C ALA A 195 -14.18 -9.75 -24.04
#